data_AF-A0A2A5X8R9-F1
#
_entry.id   AF-A0A2A5X8R9-F1
#
_cell.length_a   1.000
_cell.length_b   1.000
_cell.length_c   1.000
_cell.angle_alpha   90.00
_cell.angle_beta   90.00
_cell.angle_gamma   90.00
#
_symmetry.space_group_name_H-M   'P 1'
#
loop_
_entity.id
_entity.type
_entity.pdbx_description
1 polymer ?
#
loop_
_entity_poly.entity_id
_entity_poly.type
_entity_poly.pdbx_seq_one_letter_code
_entity_poly.pdbx_strand_id
1 'polypeptide(L)'
;MKFFSLVFIILASSTYRCSDQEIIDCKEIDNEILGEWQGSLNYLSPRSASGDNHDFILKIDDSNDCSFIGITTYKNFTTTFNITGFVDPFGWVIFTEVNIQNDGGEYADCLSRTNSDFICEEWPALRWRQGNKFEDAKLDRDNYTFNGKFKRHNSLERQEQFLIGDFNLSKI
;
A
#
# COMPACT_ATOMS: atom_id res chain seq x y z
N MET A 1 48.19 15.82 -26.27
CA MET A 1 47.36 15.42 -25.11
C MET A 1 45.92 15.31 -25.59
N LYS A 2 45.41 14.08 -25.76
CA LYS A 2 44.02 13.78 -26.14
C LYS A 2 43.42 12.93 -25.04
N PHE A 3 42.68 13.55 -24.14
CA PHE A 3 41.82 12.85 -23.17
C PHE A 3 40.54 13.67 -23.02
N PHE A 4 39.72 13.62 -24.06
CA PHE A 4 38.31 14.03 -24.01
C PHE A 4 37.52 12.90 -24.66
N SER A 5 36.96 12.03 -23.82
CA SER A 5 35.74 11.25 -24.09
C SER A 5 35.63 10.15 -23.03
N LEU A 6 35.12 10.50 -21.84
CA LEU A 6 34.64 9.51 -20.87
C LEU A 6 33.57 10.08 -19.92
N VAL A 7 32.92 11.18 -20.32
CA VAL A 7 31.83 11.81 -19.54
C VAL A 7 30.44 11.45 -20.09
N PHE A 8 30.35 10.78 -21.25
CA PHE A 8 29.06 10.50 -21.90
C PHE A 8 28.43 9.12 -21.62
N ILE A 9 29.06 8.26 -20.80
CA ILE A 9 28.59 6.86 -20.61
C ILE A 9 27.83 6.66 -19.28
N ILE A 10 27.69 7.68 -18.43
CA ILE A 10 26.97 7.55 -17.14
C ILE A 10 25.54 8.14 -17.19
N LEU A 11 25.13 8.71 -18.33
CA LEU A 11 23.75 9.21 -18.53
C LEU A 11 22.81 8.19 -19.20
N ALA A 12 23.28 6.97 -19.48
CA ALA A 12 22.51 5.93 -20.18
C ALA A 12 21.84 4.90 -19.25
N SER A 13 21.96 5.04 -17.92
CA SER A 13 21.28 4.16 -16.94
C SER A 13 19.99 4.75 -16.37
N SER A 14 19.60 5.97 -16.75
CA SER A 14 18.18 6.34 -16.73
C SER A 14 17.54 5.64 -17.91
N THR A 15 17.11 4.39 -17.72
CA THR A 15 16.15 3.74 -18.60
C THR A 15 15.01 4.73 -18.80
N TYR A 16 15.01 5.31 -20.00
CA TYR A 16 13.92 6.02 -20.61
C TYR A 16 12.62 5.31 -20.21
N ARG A 17 11.83 5.92 -19.31
CA ARG A 17 10.39 5.69 -19.29
C ARG A 17 9.91 6.24 -20.63
N CYS A 18 9.92 5.38 -21.65
CA CYS A 18 9.54 5.74 -23.01
C CYS A 18 8.15 6.36 -22.97
N SER A 19 8.11 7.69 -23.12
CA SER A 19 7.31 8.58 -23.99
C SER A 19 5.99 8.12 -24.63
N ASP A 20 5.63 6.84 -24.61
CA ASP A 20 4.40 6.30 -25.20
C ASP A 20 3.40 5.83 -24.13
N GLN A 21 3.67 6.13 -22.86
CA GLN A 21 2.69 5.88 -21.80
C GLN A 21 1.61 6.95 -21.86
N GLU A 22 0.40 6.52 -22.19
CA GLU A 22 -0.81 7.34 -22.11
C GLU A 22 -0.89 7.99 -20.73
N ILE A 23 -0.73 9.31 -20.71
CA ILE A 23 -0.88 10.10 -19.48
C ILE A 23 -2.37 10.11 -19.16
N ILE A 24 -2.66 9.82 -17.91
CA ILE A 24 -4.03 9.65 -17.47
C ILE A 24 -4.69 10.99 -17.17
N ASP A 25 -5.96 11.14 -17.56
CA ASP A 25 -6.81 12.24 -17.10
C ASP A 25 -7.35 11.94 -15.69
N CYS A 26 -7.01 12.79 -14.71
CA CYS A 26 -7.50 12.65 -13.35
C CYS A 26 -9.02 12.66 -13.25
N LYS A 27 -9.73 13.40 -14.12
CA LYS A 27 -11.20 13.41 -14.09
C LYS A 27 -11.81 12.05 -14.43
N GLU A 28 -11.14 11.29 -15.30
CA GLU A 28 -11.59 9.95 -15.65
C GLU A 28 -11.31 9.00 -14.47
N ILE A 29 -10.08 9.02 -13.95
CA ILE A 29 -9.66 8.20 -12.80
C ILE A 29 -10.51 8.45 -11.57
N ASP A 30 -10.83 9.71 -11.26
CA ASP A 30 -11.61 10.08 -10.09
C ASP A 30 -12.96 9.35 -10.09
N ASN A 31 -13.56 9.11 -11.26
CA ASN A 31 -14.79 8.34 -11.37
C ASN A 31 -14.53 6.82 -11.41
N GLU A 32 -13.46 6.38 -12.08
CA GLU A 32 -13.13 4.96 -12.23
C GLU A 32 -12.75 4.29 -10.90
N ILE A 33 -12.10 5.00 -9.97
CA ILE A 33 -11.61 4.39 -8.73
C ILE A 33 -12.65 4.35 -7.61
N LEU A 34 -13.71 5.15 -7.68
CA LEU A 34 -14.76 5.17 -6.67
C LEU A 34 -15.45 3.80 -6.54
N GLY A 35 -15.83 3.47 -5.30
CA GLY A 35 -16.56 2.26 -4.96
C GLY A 35 -15.76 1.27 -4.12
N GLU A 36 -16.23 0.04 -4.09
CA GLU A 36 -15.64 -1.04 -3.28
C GLU A 36 -14.75 -1.95 -4.12
N TRP A 37 -13.60 -2.26 -3.55
CA TRP A 37 -12.58 -3.12 -4.11
C TRP A 37 -12.28 -4.22 -3.11
N GLN A 38 -12.38 -5.48 -3.52
CA GLN A 38 -12.17 -6.63 -2.66
C GLN A 38 -10.99 -7.46 -3.14
N GLY A 39 -10.25 -8.02 -2.19
CA GLY A 39 -9.21 -8.99 -2.49
C GLY A 39 -8.51 -9.47 -1.24
N SER A 40 -7.22 -9.76 -1.36
CA SER A 40 -6.45 -10.35 -0.26
C SER A 40 -5.06 -9.73 -0.10
N LEU A 41 -4.57 -9.78 1.14
CA LEU A 41 -3.19 -9.53 1.52
C LEU A 41 -2.50 -10.87 1.73
N ASN A 42 -1.29 -11.02 1.19
CA ASN A 42 -0.41 -12.15 1.45
C ASN A 42 0.89 -11.64 2.07
N TYR A 43 1.18 -12.06 3.30
CA TYR A 43 2.36 -11.58 4.03
C TYR A 43 3.60 -12.35 3.60
N LEU A 44 4.69 -11.62 3.33
CA LEU A 44 5.99 -12.17 2.95
C LEU A 44 7.02 -12.03 4.06
N SER A 45 6.93 -10.98 4.87
CA SER A 45 7.83 -10.66 5.98
C SER A 45 7.04 -9.97 7.11
N PRO A 46 7.45 -10.11 8.39
CA PRO A 46 8.55 -10.93 8.89
C PRO A 46 8.33 -12.44 8.71
N ARG A 47 9.37 -13.27 8.94
CA ARG A 47 9.28 -14.73 8.77
C ARG A 47 8.10 -15.36 9.52
N SER A 48 7.74 -14.81 10.68
CA SER A 48 6.60 -15.26 11.50
C SER A 48 5.23 -14.98 10.89
N ALA A 49 5.13 -14.02 9.97
CA ALA A 49 3.92 -13.69 9.23
C ALA A 49 3.88 -14.36 7.84
N SER A 50 5.01 -14.89 7.36
CA SER A 50 5.14 -15.36 5.98
C SER A 50 4.15 -16.49 5.66
N GLY A 51 3.30 -16.27 4.66
CA GLY A 51 2.25 -17.20 4.23
C GLY A 51 0.89 -16.98 4.90
N ASP A 52 0.79 -16.09 5.89
CA ASP A 52 -0.51 -15.66 6.40
C ASP A 52 -1.25 -14.84 5.34
N ASN A 53 -2.58 -14.85 5.38
CA ASN A 53 -3.42 -14.15 4.42
C ASN A 53 -4.62 -13.49 5.09
N HIS A 54 -4.94 -12.26 4.71
CA HIS A 54 -6.17 -11.57 5.13
C HIS A 54 -7.00 -11.15 3.92
N ASP A 55 -8.27 -11.51 3.90
CA ASP A 55 -9.25 -10.91 2.99
C ASP A 55 -9.53 -9.47 3.44
N PHE A 56 -9.46 -8.52 2.52
CA PHE A 56 -9.72 -7.11 2.82
C PHE A 56 -10.51 -6.42 1.71
N ILE A 57 -11.22 -5.37 2.11
CA ILE A 57 -11.97 -4.48 1.23
C ILE A 57 -11.40 -3.08 1.37
N LEU A 58 -11.07 -2.46 0.25
CA LEU A 58 -10.81 -1.03 0.12
C LEU A 58 -12.06 -0.38 -0.44
N LYS A 59 -12.67 0.52 0.33
CA LYS A 59 -13.77 1.36 -0.13
C LYS A 59 -13.25 2.77 -0.37
N ILE A 60 -13.37 3.26 -1.59
CA ILE A 60 -13.00 4.64 -1.95
C ILE A 60 -14.29 5.47 -1.95
N ASP A 61 -14.41 6.37 -0.98
CA ASP A 61 -15.62 7.15 -0.73
C ASP A 61 -15.63 8.48 -1.51
N ASP A 62 -14.46 9.07 -1.74
CA ASP A 62 -14.31 10.33 -2.47
C ASP A 62 -12.98 10.35 -3.23
N SER A 63 -12.99 10.96 -4.42
CA SER A 63 -11.82 11.15 -5.27
C SER A 63 -11.89 12.49 -5.99
N ASN A 64 -10.79 13.24 -5.94
CA ASN A 64 -10.67 14.53 -6.58
C ASN A 64 -9.21 14.80 -6.96
N ASP A 65 -8.98 15.14 -8.22
CA ASP A 65 -7.67 15.47 -8.79
C ASP A 65 -6.65 14.34 -8.56
N CYS A 66 -7.05 13.12 -8.92
CA CYS A 66 -6.29 11.89 -8.72
C CYS A 66 -5.97 11.55 -7.25
N SER A 67 -6.49 12.30 -6.29
CA SER A 67 -6.30 12.06 -4.85
C SER A 67 -7.60 11.51 -4.28
N PHE A 68 -7.51 10.51 -3.39
CA PHE A 68 -8.70 9.86 -2.87
C PHE A 68 -8.62 9.53 -1.38
N ILE A 69 -9.79 9.40 -0.79
CA ILE A 69 -9.97 8.98 0.61
C ILE A 69 -10.96 7.83 0.69
N GLY A 70 -10.89 7.10 1.79
CA GLY A 70 -11.72 5.92 1.96
C GLY A 70 -11.39 5.15 3.21
N ILE A 71 -11.76 3.87 3.21
CA ILE A 71 -11.63 2.97 4.36
C ILE A 71 -11.12 1.61 3.91
N THR A 72 -10.23 1.01 4.70
CA THR A 72 -9.92 -0.44 4.61
C THR A 72 -10.64 -1.21 5.71
N THR A 73 -11.24 -2.34 5.33
CA THR A 73 -11.90 -3.27 6.25
C THR A 73 -11.40 -4.71 6.02
N TYR A 74 -11.49 -5.56 7.03
CA TYR A 74 -10.92 -6.90 7.00
C TYR A 74 -11.96 -7.92 7.44
N LYS A 75 -12.14 -9.01 6.66
CA LYS A 75 -13.31 -9.90 6.80
C LYS A 75 -13.46 -10.56 8.18
N ASN A 76 -12.35 -10.87 8.85
CA ASN A 76 -12.34 -11.57 10.14
C ASN A 76 -11.92 -10.68 11.31
N PHE A 77 -11.82 -9.37 11.09
CA PHE A 77 -11.28 -8.42 12.06
C PHE A 77 -12.17 -7.19 12.14
N THR A 78 -12.25 -6.62 13.34
CA THR A 78 -13.16 -5.49 13.59
C THR A 78 -12.46 -4.16 13.37
N THR A 79 -11.12 -4.15 13.40
CA THR A 79 -10.33 -2.95 13.11
C THR A 79 -10.51 -2.49 11.66
N THR A 80 -10.76 -1.19 11.51
CA THR A 80 -10.82 -0.51 10.20
C THR A 80 -9.96 0.73 10.21
N PHE A 81 -9.46 1.15 9.04
CA PHE A 81 -8.60 2.32 8.92
C PHE A 81 -9.17 3.29 7.90
N ASN A 82 -9.09 4.58 8.22
CA ASN A 82 -9.21 5.60 7.18
C ASN A 82 -7.93 5.60 6.35
N ILE A 83 -8.10 5.75 5.04
CA ILE A 83 -7.00 5.80 4.08
C ILE A 83 -6.98 7.13 3.34
N THR A 84 -5.78 7.49 2.92
CA THR A 84 -5.54 8.52 1.91
C THR A 84 -4.67 7.94 0.82
N GLY A 85 -5.00 8.20 -0.43
CA GLY A 85 -4.22 7.73 -1.57
C GLY A 85 -4.21 8.70 -2.73
N PHE A 86 -3.43 8.34 -3.74
CA PHE A 86 -3.39 9.04 -5.01
C PHE A 86 -3.08 8.08 -6.15
N VAL A 87 -3.45 8.48 -7.35
CA VAL A 87 -3.09 7.83 -8.60
C VAL A 87 -2.11 8.72 -9.33
N ASP A 88 -0.94 8.19 -9.69
CA ASP A 88 0.04 8.96 -10.44
C ASP A 88 -0.38 9.12 -11.92
N PRO A 89 0.24 10.04 -12.68
CA PRO A 89 -0.09 10.27 -14.08
C PRO A 89 0.10 9.05 -15.00
N PHE A 90 0.73 7.98 -14.52
CA PHE A 90 0.98 6.73 -15.24
C PHE A 90 0.11 5.56 -14.74
N GLY A 91 -0.81 5.82 -13.80
CA GLY A 91 -1.81 4.86 -13.31
C GLY A 91 -1.38 4.03 -12.13
N TRP A 92 -0.29 4.41 -11.48
CA TRP A 92 0.13 3.77 -10.25
C TRP A 92 -0.69 4.30 -9.08
N VAL A 93 -1.35 3.39 -8.40
CA VAL A 93 -2.17 3.64 -7.21
C VAL A 93 -1.31 3.46 -5.98
N ILE A 94 -1.33 4.46 -5.09
CA ILE A 94 -0.66 4.43 -3.80
C ILE A 94 -1.66 4.88 -2.73
N PHE A 95 -1.78 4.15 -1.63
CA PHE A 95 -2.58 4.58 -0.49
C PHE A 95 -1.97 4.17 0.84
N THR A 96 -2.35 4.86 1.91
CA THR A 96 -1.81 4.63 3.27
C THR A 96 -2.95 4.62 4.27
N GLU A 97 -2.92 3.67 5.21
CA GLU A 97 -3.78 3.66 6.39
C GLU A 97 -3.31 4.76 7.35
N VAL A 98 -4.01 5.89 7.41
CA VAL A 98 -3.53 7.10 8.12
C VAL A 98 -3.95 7.14 9.58
N ASN A 99 -5.14 6.65 9.89
CA ASN A 99 -5.64 6.55 11.26
C ASN A 99 -6.65 5.41 11.40
N ILE A 100 -6.81 4.94 12.64
CA ILE A 100 -7.81 3.93 12.99
C ILE A 100 -9.19 4.61 12.99
N GLN A 101 -10.12 4.06 12.21
CA GLN A 101 -11.51 4.52 12.20
C GLN A 101 -12.32 3.78 13.28
N ASN A 102 -12.16 2.47 13.36
CA ASN A 102 -12.74 1.62 14.39
C ASN A 102 -11.63 0.73 14.95
N ASP A 103 -11.47 0.72 16.27
CA ASP A 103 -10.49 -0.16 16.95
C ASP A 103 -11.20 -1.44 17.38
N GLY A 104 -10.82 -2.56 16.76
CA GLY A 104 -11.29 -3.90 17.10
C GLY A 104 -10.59 -4.52 18.30
N GLY A 105 -9.58 -3.84 18.85
CA GLY A 105 -8.79 -4.29 20.00
C GLY A 105 -7.53 -5.06 19.64
N GLU A 106 -7.31 -5.43 18.37
CA GLU A 106 -6.22 -6.34 17.99
C GLU A 106 -4.81 -5.77 18.33
N TYR A 107 -4.63 -4.44 18.24
CA TYR A 107 -3.42 -3.77 18.71
C TYR A 107 -3.50 -3.36 20.19
N ALA A 108 -4.62 -2.76 20.61
CA ALA A 108 -4.80 -2.24 21.97
C ALA A 108 -4.74 -3.34 23.04
N ASP A 109 -5.28 -4.53 22.76
CA ASP A 109 -5.25 -5.68 23.67
C ASP A 109 -3.83 -6.20 23.87
N CYS A 110 -2.99 -6.12 22.84
CA CYS A 110 -1.58 -6.43 23.01
C CYS A 110 -0.94 -5.48 24.02
N LEU A 111 -1.12 -4.17 23.83
CA LEU A 111 -0.57 -3.15 24.71
C LEU A 111 -1.07 -3.32 26.15
N SER A 112 -2.36 -3.59 26.33
CA SER A 112 -2.98 -3.82 27.63
C SER A 112 -2.38 -5.04 28.35
N ARG A 113 -2.13 -6.13 27.61
CA ARG A 113 -1.60 -7.39 28.17
C ARG A 113 -0.10 -7.35 28.47
N THR A 114 0.69 -6.75 27.59
CA THR A 114 2.16 -6.81 27.66
C THR A 114 2.76 -5.57 28.33
N ASN A 115 2.04 -4.45 28.32
CA ASN A 115 2.51 -3.13 28.70
C ASN A 115 3.84 -2.76 28.00
N SER A 116 4.00 -3.21 26.74
CA SER A 116 5.23 -3.03 25.97
C SER A 116 4.95 -2.80 24.49
N ASP A 117 5.26 -1.59 24.02
CA ASP A 117 5.21 -1.25 22.60
C ASP A 117 6.10 -2.18 21.77
N PHE A 118 7.30 -2.51 22.27
CA PHE A 118 8.25 -3.37 21.58
C PHE A 118 7.67 -4.74 21.25
N ILE A 119 6.94 -5.37 22.18
CA ILE A 119 6.30 -6.66 21.94
C ILE A 119 5.15 -6.52 20.94
N CYS A 120 4.40 -5.41 20.99
CA CYS A 120 3.28 -5.17 20.08
C CYS A 120 3.72 -4.66 18.69
N GLU A 121 4.98 -4.26 18.55
CA GLU A 121 5.65 -4.02 17.26
C GLU A 121 6.09 -5.32 16.58
N GLU A 122 5.72 -6.48 17.10
CA GLU A 122 5.91 -7.77 16.44
C GLU A 122 4.60 -8.34 15.86
N TRP A 123 4.74 -9.28 14.93
CA TRP A 123 3.61 -10.06 14.43
C TRP A 123 2.94 -10.86 15.57
N PRO A 124 1.59 -10.93 15.65
CA PRO A 124 0.60 -10.39 14.72
C PRO A 124 0.11 -8.98 15.04
N ALA A 125 0.45 -8.42 16.20
CA ALA A 125 -0.09 -7.14 16.66
C ALA A 125 0.30 -5.98 15.74
N LEU A 126 1.55 -5.95 15.25
CA LEU A 126 2.10 -4.92 14.36
C LEU A 126 1.19 -4.60 13.18
N ARG A 127 0.47 -5.61 12.66
CA ARG A 127 -0.45 -5.47 11.54
C ARG A 127 -1.52 -4.41 11.77
N TRP A 128 -2.02 -4.34 13.00
CA TRP A 128 -3.21 -3.57 13.37
C TRP A 128 -2.90 -2.12 13.76
N ARG A 129 -1.66 -1.68 13.55
CA ARG A 129 -1.26 -0.31 13.75
C ARG A 129 -1.49 0.50 12.46
N GLN A 130 -1.85 1.77 12.58
CA GLN A 130 -1.94 2.69 11.43
C GLN A 130 -0.57 2.92 10.77
N GLY A 131 -0.51 3.18 9.48
CA GLY A 131 0.71 3.53 8.74
C GLY A 131 1.17 2.49 7.71
N ASN A 132 0.37 1.46 7.44
CA ASN A 132 0.66 0.54 6.34
C ASN A 132 0.47 1.27 5.01
N LYS A 133 1.50 1.23 4.17
CA LYS A 133 1.52 1.86 2.84
C LYS A 133 1.40 0.78 1.77
N PHE A 134 0.48 1.00 0.84
CA PHE A 134 0.19 0.17 -0.32
C PHE A 134 0.69 0.91 -1.55
N GLU A 135 1.53 0.28 -2.35
CA GLU A 135 2.24 0.88 -3.48
C GLU A 135 2.59 -0.19 -4.53
N ASP A 136 3.31 0.20 -5.57
CA ASP A 136 3.68 -0.67 -6.69
C ASP A 136 2.46 -1.37 -7.33
N ALA A 137 1.30 -0.71 -7.31
CA ALA A 137 0.06 -1.21 -7.89
C ALA A 137 -0.34 -0.37 -9.09
N LYS A 138 -0.53 -0.99 -10.26
CA LYS A 138 -1.05 -0.30 -11.44
C LYS A 138 -2.51 -0.68 -11.67
N LEU A 139 -3.36 0.31 -11.90
CA LEU A 139 -4.75 0.07 -12.28
C LEU A 139 -4.83 -0.60 -13.66
N ASP A 140 -5.32 -1.83 -13.68
CA ASP A 140 -5.77 -2.53 -14.88
C ASP A 140 -7.24 -2.17 -15.11
N ARG A 141 -7.48 -1.29 -16.10
CA ARG A 141 -8.81 -0.79 -16.44
C ARG A 141 -9.67 -1.81 -17.20
N ASP A 142 -9.05 -2.78 -17.88
CA ASP A 142 -9.79 -3.80 -18.63
C ASP A 142 -10.48 -4.77 -17.66
N ASN A 143 -9.79 -5.12 -16.58
CA ASN A 143 -10.28 -6.07 -15.58
C ASN A 143 -10.78 -5.40 -14.28
N TYR A 144 -10.62 -4.09 -14.15
CA TYR A 144 -10.81 -3.34 -12.90
C TYR A 144 -10.13 -4.02 -11.72
N THR A 145 -8.82 -4.22 -11.86
CA THR A 145 -7.98 -4.79 -10.79
C THR A 145 -6.74 -3.96 -10.56
N PHE A 146 -6.14 -4.07 -9.39
CA PHE A 146 -4.75 -3.69 -9.20
C PHE A 146 -4.08 -4.59 -8.18
N ASN A 147 -2.85 -4.98 -8.51
CA ASN A 147 -2.01 -5.85 -7.71
C ASN A 147 -0.75 -5.09 -7.37
N GLY A 148 -0.33 -5.12 -6.11
CA GLY A 148 0.86 -4.41 -5.68
C GLY A 148 1.42 -4.96 -4.40
N LYS A 149 2.18 -4.11 -3.71
CA LYS A 149 2.88 -4.44 -2.49
C LYS A 149 2.41 -3.54 -1.37
N PHE A 150 2.41 -4.07 -0.16
CA PHE A 150 2.28 -3.25 1.01
C PHE A 150 3.51 -3.39 1.89
N LYS A 151 3.87 -2.30 2.55
CA LYS A 151 4.95 -2.27 3.51
C LYS A 151 4.61 -1.34 4.65
N ARG A 152 5.10 -1.69 5.83
CA ARG A 152 5.10 -0.81 6.98
C ARG A 152 6.55 -0.44 7.28
N HIS A 153 6.87 0.85 7.20
CA HIS A 153 8.12 1.35 7.76
C HIS A 153 7.86 1.73 9.21
N ASN A 154 8.63 1.15 10.13
CA ASN A 154 8.77 1.69 11.47
C ASN A 154 10.14 2.39 11.57
N SER A 155 10.15 3.60 12.12
CA SER A 155 11.37 4.39 12.35
C SER A 155 12.35 3.75 13.34
N LEU A 156 11.95 2.69 14.06
CA LEU A 156 12.73 2.03 15.11
C LEU A 156 13.07 0.56 14.82
N GLU A 157 12.65 -0.01 13.69
CA GLU A 157 12.81 -1.44 13.39
C GLU A 157 14.11 -1.77 12.64
N ARG A 158 14.62 -2.99 12.86
CA ARG A 158 15.61 -3.61 11.95
C ARG A 158 14.90 -4.02 10.68
N GLN A 159 15.58 -3.93 9.54
CA GLN A 159 15.02 -4.20 8.19
C GLN A 159 14.32 -5.57 8.06
N GLU A 160 14.72 -6.56 8.86
CA GLU A 160 14.16 -7.91 8.91
C GLU A 160 12.80 -8.04 9.63
N GLN A 161 12.36 -6.98 10.32
CA GLN A 161 11.09 -6.94 11.04
C GLN A 161 9.99 -6.21 10.27
N PHE A 162 10.32 -5.66 9.09
CA PHE A 162 9.36 -4.95 8.29
C PHE A 162 8.23 -5.88 7.87
N LEU A 163 7.01 -5.44 8.20
CA LEU A 163 5.79 -6.02 7.66
C LEU A 163 5.74 -5.70 6.17
N ILE A 164 5.86 -6.72 5.34
CA ILE A 164 5.85 -6.62 3.88
C ILE A 164 4.96 -7.73 3.35
N GLY A 165 4.20 -7.41 2.31
CA GLY A 165 3.47 -8.42 1.56
C GLY A 165 3.00 -7.93 0.21
N ASP A 166 2.29 -8.81 -0.47
CA ASP A 166 1.61 -8.52 -1.73
C ASP A 166 0.12 -8.35 -1.47
N PHE A 167 -0.55 -7.57 -2.31
CA PHE A 167 -1.99 -7.46 -2.29
C PHE A 167 -2.57 -7.55 -3.71
N ASN A 168 -3.80 -8.02 -3.77
CA ASN A 168 -4.65 -7.94 -4.96
C ASN A 168 -5.97 -7.28 -4.57
N LEU A 169 -6.55 -6.52 -5.50
CA LEU A 169 -7.86 -5.93 -5.37
C LEU A 169 -8.56 -5.99 -6.73
N SER A 170 -9.86 -6.31 -6.67
CA SER A 170 -10.77 -6.30 -7.82
C SER A 170 -12.01 -5.50 -7.46
N LYS A 171 -12.51 -4.70 -8.39
CA LYS A 171 -13.72 -3.90 -8.17
C LYS A 171 -14.96 -4.79 -8.06
N ILE A 172 -15.89 -4.43 -7.18
CA ILE A 172 -17.19 -5.10 -6.97
C ILE A 172 -18.28 -4.47 -7.83
#